data_AF-A0A9E6JED0-F1
#
_entry.id   AF-A0A9E6JED0-F1
#
_cell.length_a   1.000
_cell.length_b   1.000
_cell.length_c   1.000
_cell.angle_alpha   90.00
_cell.angle_beta   90.00
_cell.angle_gamma   90.00
#
_symmetry.space_group_name_H-M   'P 1'
#
loop_
_entity.id
_entity.type
_entity.pdbx_description
1 polymer ?
#
loop_
_entity_poly.entity_id
_entity_poly.type
_entity_poly.pdbx_seq_one_letter_code
_entity_poly.pdbx_strand_id
1 'polypeptide(L)' 'MEIGKIYDVAFSTGRYETEYERGVKCIKKTPQSYRVERADGTKRLIKQDFIIELKEVVDAEDDRVSS' A
#
# COMPACT_ATOMS: atom_id res chain seq x y z
N MET A 1 2.78 -2.66 -6.33
CA MET A 1 3.44 -1.65 -5.48
C MET A 1 4.88 -1.44 -5.90
N GLU A 2 5.32 -0.19 -5.84
CA GLU A 2 6.72 0.21 -5.98
C GLU A 2 7.30 0.64 -4.64
N ILE A 3 8.61 0.42 -4.43
CA ILE A 3 9.27 0.78 -3.17
C ILE A 3 9.37 2.31 -3.10
N GLY A 4 9.01 2.88 -1.93
CA GLY A 4 9.05 4.32 -1.67
C GLY A 4 7.73 5.05 -1.93
N LYS A 5 6.79 4.43 -2.64
CA LYS A 5 5.45 4.97 -2.92
C LYS A 5 4.45 4.60 -1.81
N ILE A 6 3.40 5.40 -1.69
CA ILE A 6 2.33 5.25 -0.70
C ILE A 6 1.09 4.68 -1.38
N TYR A 7 0.45 3.70 -0.73
CA TYR A 7 -0.71 3.03 -1.27
C TYR A 7 -1.82 2.88 -0.22
N ASP A 8 -3.06 2.90 -0.69
CA ASP A 8 -4.21 2.33 -0.01
C ASP A 8 -4.41 0.90 -0.54
N VAL A 9 -4.54 -0.06 0.36
CA VAL A 9 -4.51 -1.50 0.05
C VAL A 9 -5.64 -2.20 0.75
N ALA A 10 -6.47 -2.92 0.00
CA ALA A 10 -7.44 -3.85 0.55
C ALA A 10 -6.94 -5.27 0.33
N PHE A 11 -6.90 -6.10 1.36
CA PHE A 11 -6.50 -7.50 1.25
C PHE A 11 -7.30 -8.40 2.17
N SER A 12 -7.45 -9.65 1.74
CA SER A 12 -8.12 -10.68 2.51
C SER A 12 -7.18 -11.25 3.57
N THR A 13 -7.65 -11.34 4.83
CA THR A 13 -6.93 -12.01 5.92
C THR A 13 -7.59 -13.30 6.40
N GLY A 14 -8.73 -13.65 5.82
CA GLY A 14 -9.47 -14.88 6.09
C GLY A 14 -10.57 -15.10 5.06
N ARG A 15 -11.31 -16.22 5.18
CA ARG A 15 -12.35 -16.62 4.20
C ARG A 15 -13.42 -15.56 3.94
N TYR A 16 -13.65 -14.63 4.87
CA TYR A 16 -14.67 -13.57 4.76
C TYR A 16 -14.21 -12.21 5.28
N GLU A 17 -12.93 -12.07 5.65
CA GLU A 17 -12.41 -10.86 6.26
C GLU A 17 -11.55 -10.10 5.25
N THR A 18 -11.92 -8.85 4.99
CA THR A 18 -11.14 -7.90 4.21
C THR A 18 -10.61 -6.82 5.16
N GLU A 19 -9.30 -6.68 5.22
CA GLU A 19 -8.65 -5.59 5.92
C GLU A 19 -8.24 -4.49 4.96
N TYR A 20 -8.21 -3.27 5.48
CA TYR A 20 -7.86 -2.06 4.73
C TYR A 20 -6.68 -1.37 5.41
N GLU A 21 -5.59 -1.23 4.66
CA GLU A 21 -4.41 -0.49 5.06
C GLU A 21 -4.35 0.79 4.23
N ARG A 22 -4.48 1.95 4.88
CA ARG A 22 -4.45 3.24 4.21
C ARG A 22 -3.15 3.98 4.47
N GLY A 23 -2.65 4.65 3.44
CA GLY A 23 -1.43 5.46 3.53
C GLY A 23 -0.18 4.65 3.90
N VAL A 24 -0.07 3.40 3.42
CA VAL A 24 1.09 2.56 3.72
C VAL A 24 2.19 2.72 2.69
N LYS A 25 3.41 2.97 3.16
CA LYS A 25 4.59 3.10 2.30
C LYS A 25 5.19 1.74 2.04
N CYS A 26 5.37 1.37 0.77
CA CYS A 26 6.06 0.13 0.45
C CYS A 26 7.56 0.29 0.71
N ILE A 27 8.12 -0.51 1.63
CA ILE A 27 9.53 -0.47 2.01
C ILE A 27 10.33 -1.65 1.45
N LYS A 28 9.66 -2.75 1.07
CA LYS A 28 10.31 -3.91 0.45
C LYS A 28 9.34 -4.65 -0.46
N LYS A 29 9.83 -5.07 -1.62
CA LYS A 29 9.11 -5.94 -2.55
C LYS A 29 9.79 -7.31 -2.62
N THR A 30 8.99 -8.36 -2.53
CA THR A 30 9.39 -9.74 -2.82
C THR A 30 8.45 -10.32 -3.88
N PRO A 31 8.78 -11.46 -4.51
CA PRO A 31 7.92 -12.05 -5.53
C PRO A 31 6.51 -12.40 -5.04
N GLN A 32 6.35 -12.74 -3.76
CA GLN A 32 5.08 -13.22 -3.19
C GLN A 32 4.45 -12.26 -2.17
N SER A 33 5.17 -11.21 -1.75
CA SER A 33 4.68 -10.29 -0.71
C SER A 33 5.32 -8.90 -0.79
N TYR A 34 4.63 -7.93 -0.21
CA TYR A 34 5.11 -6.57 0.02
C TYR A 34 5.25 -6.33 1.52
N ARG A 35 6.35 -5.71 1.92
CA ARG A 35 6.49 -5.16 3.27
C ARG A 35 6.19 -3.68 3.20
N VAL A 36 5.21 -3.26 3.97
CA VAL A 36 4.76 -1.88 4.04
C VAL A 36 4.98 -1.32 5.44
N GLU A 37 5.12 -0.02 5.55
CA GLU A 37 5.27 0.72 6.79
C GLU A 37 4.20 1.81 6.86
N ARG A 38 3.51 1.89 8.01
CA ARG A 38 2.54 2.95 8.31
C ARG A 38 3.27 4.21 8.80
N ALA A 39 2.55 5.34 8.81
CA ALA A 39 3.05 6.60 9.37
C ALA A 39 3.53 6.46 10.83
N ASP A 40 2.88 5.62 11.64
CA ASP A 40 3.28 5.30 13.02
C ASP A 40 4.54 4.41 13.14
N GLY A 41 5.22 4.11 12.03
CA GLY A 41 6.41 3.25 11.99
C GLY A 41 6.12 1.76 12.13
N THR A 42 4.85 1.37 12.25
CA THR A 42 4.43 -0.04 12.28
C THR A 42 4.62 -0.68 10.91
N LYS A 43 5.22 -1.87 10.89
CA LYS A 43 5.50 -2.62 9.67
C LYS A 43 4.52 -3.77 9.49
N ARG A 44 3.97 -3.93 8.28
CA ARG A 44 3.07 -5.03 7.94
C ARG A 44 3.53 -5.77 6.68
N LEU A 45 3.25 -7.07 6.65
CA LEU A 45 3.50 -7.91 5.48
C LEU A 45 2.16 -8.20 4.79
N ILE A 46 2.08 -7.87 3.50
CA ILE A 46 0.90 -8.09 2.66
C ILE A 46 1.28 -9.10 1.59
N LYS A 47 0.60 -10.24 1.54
CA LYS A 47 0.78 -11.25 0.49
C LYS A 47 0.08 -10.80 -0.78
N GLN A 48 0.75 -10.91 -1.93
CA GLN A 48 0.20 -10.41 -3.21
C GLN A 48 -1.08 -11.13 -3.61
N ASP A 49 -1.14 -12.44 -3.34
CA ASP A 49 -2.28 -13.31 -3.66
C ASP A 49 -3.58 -12.90 -2.97
N PHE A 50 -3.49 -12.18 -1.84
CA PHE A 50 -4.63 -11.75 -1.05
C PHE A 50 -5.04 -10.30 -1.33
N ILE A 51 -4.34 -9.57 -2.20
CA ILE A 51 -4.66 -8.18 -2.51
C ILE A 51 -5.90 -8.15 -3.39
N ILE A 52 -6.93 -7.50 -2.90
CA ILE A 52 -8.20 -7.29 -3.60
C ILE A 52 -8.14 -5.96 -4.36
N GLU A 53 -7.63 -4.92 -3.71
CA GLU A 53 -7.51 -3.58 -4.30
C GLU A 53 -6.16 -2.95 -3.92
N LEU A 54 -5.56 -2.26 -4.90
CA LEU A 54 -4.35 -1.49 -4.71
C LEU A 54 -4.49 -0.13 -5.40
N LYS A 55 -4.50 0.95 -4.61
CA LYS A 55 -4.59 2.32 -5.10
C LYS A 55 -3.35 3.10 -4.69
N GLU A 56 -2.63 3.65 -5.66
CA GLU A 56 -1.54 4.59 -5.35
C GLU A 56 -2.13 5.88 -4.80
N VAL A 57 -1.63 6.31 -3.64
CA VAL A 57 -1.90 7.63 -3.09
C VAL A 57 -0.81 8.52 -3.65
N VAL A 58 -1.09 9.11 -4.82
CA VAL A 58 -0.32 10.25 -5.30
C VAL A 58 -0.73 11.43 -4.41
N ASP A 59 0.20 11.91 -3.60
CA ASP A 59 0.02 13.20 -2.95
C ASP A 59 -0.09 14.21 -4.09
N ALA A 60 -1.28 14.76 -4.30
CA ALA A 60 -1.55 15.73 -5.33
C ALA A 60 -0.95 17.09 -4.91
N GLU A 61 0.37 17.15 -4.77
CA GLU A 61 1.15 18.38 -4.68
C GLU A 61 2.01 18.58 -5.94
N ASP A 62 1.47 18.26 -7.11
CA ASP A 62 1.99 18.75 -8.40
C ASP A 62 0.83 19.07 -9.37
N ASP A 63 -0.12 19.89 -8.92
CA ASP A 63 -0.86 20.81 -9.80
C ASP A 63 -0.51 22.26 -9.42
N ARG A 64 0.79 22.50 -9.22
CA ARG A 64 1.37 23.83 -9.22
C ARG A 64 2.54 23.82 -10.17
N VAL A 65 2.23 23.95 -11.47
CA VAL A 65 2.87 24.85 -12.43
C VAL A 65 2.38 24.48 -13.84
N SER A 66 1.40 25.22 -14.37
CA SER A 66 1.60 26.11 -15.53
C SER A 66 0.29 26.53 -16.22
N SER A 67 0.14 27.86 -16.33
CA SER A 67 -0.67 28.67 -17.25
C SER A 67 -2.11 29.01 -16.86
#